data_AF-A0A843ELC8-F1
#
_entry.id   AF-A0A843ELC8-F1
#
_cell.length_a   1.000
_cell.length_b   1.000
_cell.length_c   1.000
_cell.angle_alpha   90.00
_cell.angle_beta   90.00
_cell.angle_gamma   90.00
#
_symmetry.space_group_name_H-M   'P 1'
#
loop_
_entity.id
_entity.type
_entity.pdbx_description
1 polymer ?
#
loop_
_entity_poly.entity_id
_entity_poly.type
_entity_poly.pdbx_seq_one_letter_code
_entity_poly.pdbx_strand_id
1 'polypeptide(L)'
;MPSEAATLERVKAILPDIKSRKMMGEYLLYKDGKLFGGIYDDRLLLKITKASATMLKECPSAFPYDGGGEMILFPEPFDPELLRDVVEAMCEELPAKK
;
A
#
# COMPACT_ATOMS: atom_id res chain seq x y z
N MET A 1 -2.13 12.63 17.69
CA MET A 1 -3.09 12.66 16.57
C MET A 1 -3.02 11.29 15.89
N PRO A 2 -4.12 10.51 15.82
CA PRO A 2 -4.11 9.08 15.53
C PRO A 2 -4.41 8.74 14.06
N SER A 3 -3.84 9.49 13.11
CA SER A 3 -4.24 9.38 11.71
C SER A 3 -3.75 8.05 11.09
N GLU A 4 -2.46 7.73 11.22
CA GLU A 4 -1.83 6.59 10.51
C GLU A 4 -2.35 5.21 10.97
N ALA A 5 -2.64 5.09 12.27
CA ALA A 5 -3.17 3.86 12.85
C ALA A 5 -4.61 3.59 12.38
N ALA A 6 -5.42 4.65 12.19
CA ALA A 6 -6.76 4.53 11.66
C ALA A 6 -6.74 4.10 10.20
N THR A 7 -5.85 4.68 9.40
CA THR A 7 -5.60 4.27 8.01
C THR A 7 -5.21 2.79 7.94
N LEU A 8 -4.27 2.36 8.78
CA LEU A 8 -3.91 0.94 8.87
C LEU A 8 -5.10 0.05 9.23
N GLU A 9 -5.90 0.45 10.21
CA GLU A 9 -7.05 -0.34 10.66
C GLU A 9 -8.10 -0.49 9.55
N ARG A 10 -8.35 0.57 8.77
CA ARG A 10 -9.21 0.52 7.58
C ARG A 10 -8.66 -0.45 6.54
N VAL A 11 -7.37 -0.38 6.23
CA VAL A 11 -6.72 -1.30 5.28
C VAL A 11 -6.80 -2.75 5.79
N LYS A 12 -6.56 -3.00 7.09
CA LYS A 12 -6.68 -4.34 7.69
C LYS A 12 -8.12 -4.85 7.76
N ALA A 13 -9.10 -3.97 7.90
CA ALA A 13 -10.52 -4.35 7.86
C ALA A 13 -10.93 -4.85 6.47
N ILE A 14 -10.34 -4.27 5.41
CA ILE A 14 -10.55 -4.69 4.02
C ILE A 14 -9.75 -5.96 3.72
N LEU A 15 -8.49 -5.99 4.17
CA LEU A 15 -7.52 -7.05 3.92
C LEU A 15 -7.02 -7.63 5.25
N PRO A 16 -7.74 -8.60 5.85
CA PRO A 16 -7.35 -9.16 7.15
C PRO A 16 -6.04 -9.97 7.11
N ASP A 17 -5.60 -10.38 5.91
CA ASP A 17 -4.41 -11.21 5.70
C ASP A 17 -3.09 -10.42 5.60
N ILE A 18 -3.15 -9.07 5.61
CA ILE A 18 -1.93 -8.25 5.56
C ILE A 18 -1.27 -8.14 6.94
N LYS A 19 0.06 -8.16 6.93
CA LYS A 19 0.90 -7.84 8.08
C LYS A 19 1.40 -6.41 7.96
N SER A 20 1.22 -5.62 9.01
CA SER A 20 1.84 -4.30 9.11
C SER A 20 3.01 -4.31 10.07
N ARG A 21 4.09 -3.61 9.71
CA ARG A 21 5.26 -3.42 10.55
C ARG A 21 5.55 -1.93 10.68
N LYS A 22 5.51 -1.42 11.91
CA LYS A 22 5.89 -0.04 12.18
C LYS A 22 7.42 0.09 12.25
N MET A 23 8.00 1.02 11.51
CA MET A 23 9.42 1.41 11.61
C MET A 23 9.53 2.93 11.54
N MET A 24 10.22 3.53 12.53
CA MET A 24 10.52 4.97 12.60
C MET A 24 9.36 5.98 12.55
N GLY A 25 8.10 5.52 12.49
CA GLY A 25 6.92 6.37 12.42
C GLY A 25 5.94 5.80 11.40
N GLU A 26 6.47 5.34 10.27
CA GLU A 26 5.70 4.79 9.15
C GLU A 26 5.30 3.32 9.35
N TYR A 27 4.28 2.88 8.59
CA TYR A 27 3.79 1.50 8.61
C TYR A 27 4.05 0.80 7.28
N LEU A 28 4.93 -0.19 7.26
CA LEU A 28 5.13 -1.06 6.10
C LEU A 28 4.05 -2.13 6.03
N LEU A 29 3.47 -2.37 4.86
CA LEU A 29 2.40 -3.34 4.64
C LEU A 29 2.89 -4.52 3.77
N TYR A 30 2.70 -5.72 4.32
CA TYR A 30 3.11 -6.98 3.73
C TYR A 30 1.89 -7.87 3.52
N LYS A 31 1.81 -8.56 2.37
CA LYS A 31 0.82 -9.60 2.12
C LYS A 31 1.56 -10.89 1.78
N ASP A 32 1.28 -11.97 2.50
CA ASP A 32 1.98 -13.26 2.29
C ASP A 32 3.52 -13.14 2.27
N GLY A 33 4.07 -12.27 3.13
CA GLY A 33 5.53 -11.98 3.18
C GLY A 33 6.05 -11.06 2.06
N LYS A 34 5.19 -10.59 1.15
CA LYS A 34 5.52 -9.65 0.07
C LYS A 34 5.21 -8.22 0.48
N LEU A 35 6.22 -7.36 0.47
CA LEU A 35 6.02 -5.92 0.69
C LEU A 35 5.38 -5.31 -0.56
N PHE A 36 4.11 -4.91 -0.45
CA PHE A 36 3.38 -4.28 -1.54
C PHE A 36 3.29 -2.76 -1.36
N GLY A 37 3.37 -2.25 -0.13
CA GLY A 37 3.32 -0.81 0.13
C GLY A 37 3.56 -0.46 1.59
N GLY A 38 3.20 0.76 1.96
CA GLY A 38 3.28 1.27 3.32
C GLY A 38 2.43 2.52 3.50
N ILE A 39 2.26 2.95 4.74
CA ILE A 39 1.58 4.18 5.12
C ILE A 39 2.66 5.15 5.60
N TYR A 40 2.74 6.28 4.91
CA TYR A 40 3.71 7.35 5.14
C TYR A 40 2.94 8.66 5.23
N ASP A 41 3.14 9.46 6.28
CA ASP A 41 2.43 10.74 6.44
C ASP A 41 0.89 10.59 6.33
N ASP A 42 0.35 9.54 6.95
CA ASP A 42 -1.06 9.12 6.88
C ASP A 42 -1.57 8.69 5.49
N ARG A 43 -0.68 8.59 4.51
CA ARG A 43 -1.03 8.26 3.13
C ARG A 43 -0.59 6.84 2.80
N LEU A 44 -1.48 6.10 2.16
CA LEU A 44 -1.15 4.78 1.65
C LEU A 44 -0.34 4.92 0.35
N LEU A 45 0.94 4.58 0.41
CA LEU A 45 1.83 4.51 -0.73
C LEU A 45 2.06 3.06 -1.13
N LEU A 46 1.75 2.76 -2.38
CA LEU A 46 1.94 1.44 -2.97
C LEU A 46 3.14 1.46 -3.90
N LYS A 47 3.90 0.36 -3.92
CA LYS A 47 5.00 0.24 -4.86
C LYS A 47 4.46 0.19 -6.29
N ILE A 48 5.10 0.89 -7.22
CA ILE A 48 4.74 0.84 -8.63
C ILE A 48 5.06 -0.55 -9.19
N THR A 49 4.01 -1.33 -9.42
CA THR A 49 4.03 -2.60 -10.17
C THR A 49 3.17 -2.42 -11.42
N LYS A 50 3.17 -3.39 -12.33
CA LYS A 50 2.37 -3.32 -13.56
C LYS A 50 0.87 -3.26 -13.24
N ALA A 51 0.42 -4.03 -12.26
CA ALA A 51 -0.94 -4.03 -11.74
C ALA A 51 -1.32 -2.66 -11.16
N SER A 52 -0.56 -2.17 -10.17
CA SER A 52 -0.85 -0.87 -9.56
C SER A 52 -0.70 0.28 -10.56
N ALA A 53 0.28 0.27 -11.45
CA ALA A 53 0.41 1.28 -12.51
C ALA A 53 -0.73 1.24 -13.54
N THR A 54 -1.35 0.06 -13.76
CA THR A 54 -2.51 -0.08 -14.66
C THR A 54 -3.79 0.37 -13.96
N MET A 55 -4.03 -0.10 -12.74
CA MET A 55 -5.24 0.16 -11.97
C MET A 55 -5.30 1.58 -11.42
N LEU A 56 -4.16 2.09 -10.95
CA LEU A 56 -4.00 3.42 -10.38
C LEU A 56 -3.30 4.36 -11.36
N LYS A 57 -3.47 4.14 -12.66
CA LYS A 57 -2.90 5.00 -13.71
C LYS A 57 -3.34 6.47 -13.58
N GLU A 58 -4.54 6.68 -13.05
CA GLU A 58 -5.12 8.01 -12.81
C GLU A 58 -4.70 8.60 -11.46
N CYS A 59 -4.06 7.80 -10.59
CA CYS A 59 -3.64 8.25 -9.28
C CYS A 59 -2.25 8.90 -9.34
N PRO A 60 -2.00 9.93 -8.53
CA PRO A 60 -0.71 10.58 -8.51
C PRO A 60 0.36 9.63 -7.95
N SER A 61 1.54 9.64 -8.57
CA SER A 61 2.73 9.10 -7.94
C SER A 61 3.32 10.12 -6.97
N ALA A 62 3.79 9.63 -5.83
CA ALA A 62 4.41 10.41 -4.79
C ALA A 62 5.66 9.68 -4.26
N PHE A 63 6.61 10.47 -3.78
CA PHE A 63 7.80 9.96 -3.13
C PHE A 63 7.57 9.93 -1.62
N PRO A 64 7.90 8.83 -0.92
CA PRO A 64 7.76 8.76 0.54
C PRO A 64 8.71 9.74 1.26
N TYR A 65 9.85 10.07 0.65
CA TYR A 65 10.82 11.07 1.11
C TYR A 65 11.68 11.53 -0.08
N ASP A 66 12.46 12.60 0.08
CA ASP A 66 13.36 13.14 -0.95
C ASP A 66 14.42 12.11 -1.37
N GLY A 67 14.40 11.69 -2.65
CA GLY A 67 15.23 10.59 -3.16
C GLY A 67 14.72 9.18 -2.87
N GLY A 68 13.53 9.05 -2.28
CA GLY A 68 12.81 7.77 -2.15
C GLY A 68 12.45 7.18 -3.51
N GLY A 69 12.11 5.89 -3.54
CA GLY A 69 11.56 5.27 -4.75
C GLY A 69 10.17 5.85 -5.06
N GLU A 70 9.87 6.03 -6.34
CA GLU A 70 8.53 6.46 -6.76
C GLU A 70 7.49 5.41 -6.33
N MET A 71 6.42 5.88 -5.68
CA MET A 71 5.30 5.06 -5.22
C MET A 71 3.99 5.68 -5.70
N ILE A 72 2.95 4.88 -5.87
CA ILE A 72 1.62 5.41 -6.18
C ILE A 72 0.91 5.75 -4.88
N LEU A 73 0.40 6.97 -4.80
CA LEU A 73 -0.51 7.38 -3.73
C LEU A 73 -1.88 6.78 -4.00
N PHE A 74 -2.34 5.91 -3.10
CA PHE A 74 -3.69 5.39 -3.18
C PHE A 74 -4.68 6.51 -2.85
N PRO A 75 -5.69 6.75 -3.70
CA PRO A 75 -6.65 7.81 -3.48
C PRO A 75 -7.53 7.49 -2.27
N GLU A 76 -7.81 8.49 -1.44
CA GLU A 76 -8.87 8.39 -0.45
C GLU A 76 -10.20 8.87 -1.06
N PRO A 77 -11.34 8.24 -0.72
CA PRO A 77 -11.52 7.21 0.31
C PRO A 77 -10.96 5.82 -0.07
N PHE A 78 -10.54 5.04 0.94
CA PHE A 78 -10.12 3.64 0.73
C PHE A 78 -11.28 2.79 0.24
N ASP A 79 -11.34 2.56 -1.07
CA ASP A 79 -12.32 1.65 -1.67
C ASP A 79 -11.96 0.20 -1.37
N PRO A 80 -12.83 -0.58 -0.68
CA PRO A 80 -12.53 -1.96 -0.29
C PRO A 80 -12.29 -2.87 -1.49
N GLU A 81 -13.08 -2.68 -2.55
CA GLU A 81 -12.97 -3.45 -3.78
C GLU A 81 -11.67 -3.10 -4.53
N LEU A 82 -11.40 -1.81 -4.71
CA LEU A 82 -10.19 -1.35 -5.40
C LEU A 82 -8.91 -1.75 -4.67
N LEU A 83 -8.85 -1.55 -3.35
CA LEU A 83 -7.68 -1.92 -2.55
C LEU A 83 -7.42 -3.42 -2.62
N ARG A 84 -8.48 -4.23 -2.55
CA ARG A 84 -8.36 -5.69 -2.64
C ARG A 84 -7.87 -6.12 -4.01
N ASP A 85 -8.45 -5.59 -5.07
CA ASP A 85 -8.11 -5.93 -6.45
C ASP A 85 -6.67 -5.50 -6.77
N VAL A 86 -6.26 -4.28 -6.36
CA VAL A 86 -4.88 -3.81 -6.53
C VAL A 86 -3.90 -4.70 -5.76
N VAL A 87 -4.21 -5.06 -4.51
CA VAL A 87 -3.31 -5.86 -3.69
C VAL A 87 -3.26 -7.33 -4.14
N GLU A 88 -4.37 -7.90 -4.62
CA GLU A 88 -4.38 -9.23 -5.25
C GLU A 88 -3.54 -9.22 -6.54
N ALA A 89 -3.78 -8.27 -7.45
CA ALA A 89 -3.03 -8.16 -8.68
C ALA A 89 -1.53 -7.89 -8.44
N MET A 90 -1.19 -7.02 -7.49
CA MET A 90 0.20 -6.81 -7.04
C MET A 90 0.81 -8.10 -6.48
N CYS A 91 0.06 -8.86 -5.68
CA CYS A 91 0.53 -10.10 -5.08
C CYS A 91 0.74 -11.20 -6.13
N GLU A 92 -0.05 -11.23 -7.19
CA GLU A 92 0.12 -12.14 -8.31
C GLU A 92 1.39 -11.82 -9.12
N GLU A 93 1.70 -10.53 -9.31
CA GLU A 93 2.92 -10.09 -9.99
C GLU A 93 4.19 -10.16 -9.14
N LEU A 94 4.08 -9.94 -7.83
CA LEU A 94 5.20 -10.02 -6.91
C LEU A 94 5.57 -11.51 -6.75
N PRO A 95 6.80 -11.93 -7.09
CA PRO A 95 7.19 -13.32 -6.95
C PRO A 95 7.07 -13.74 -5.48
N ALA A 96 6.33 -14.82 -5.21
CA ALA A 96 6.35 -15.47 -3.91
C ALA A 96 7.78 -15.95 -3.68
N LYS A 97 8.46 -15.34 -2.71
CA LYS A 97 9.78 -15.79 -2.32
C LYS A 97 9.57 -17.14 -1.61
N LYS A 98 9.81 -18.23 -2.35
CA LYS A 98 9.91 -19.60 -1.81
C LYS A 98 10.97 -19.66 -0.72
#